data_AF-A0A6A4X411-F1
#
_entry.id   AF-A0A6A4X411-F1
#
_cell.length_a   1.000
_cell.length_b   1.000
_cell.length_c   1.000
_cell.angle_alpha   90.00
_cell.angle_beta   90.00
_cell.angle_gamma   90.00
#
_symmetry.space_group_name_H-M   'P 1'
#
loop_
_entity.id
_entity.type
_entity.pdbx_description
1 polymer ?
#
loop_
_entity_poly.entity_id
_entity_poly.type
_entity_poly.pdbx_seq_one_letter_code
_entity_poly.pdbx_strand_id
1 'polypeptide(L)'
;MKVLFVLFALVAAASASDLGQYGDEQEHQDVEHTPYEFSYAVEDDDTVFSQSEQGDEEGDVEGEYAVNLPDGRVQTKLLGMTAHDEFRNHRDTCPEMRLPVLGESRRQKNNEAAKRSRDARRAKEDGVAVRCALLEAENVQLRLEMAWLKNETARLKYVLYST
;
A
#
# COMPACT_ATOMS: atom_id res chain seq x y z
N MET A 1 -17.51 -48.33 21.84
CA MET A 1 -16.39 -49.29 21.70
C MET A 1 -15.95 -49.22 20.24
N LYS A 2 -14.91 -48.45 19.90
CA LYS A 2 -13.55 -48.94 19.60
C LYS A 2 -13.55 -50.20 18.72
N VAL A 3 -13.41 -50.03 17.40
CA VAL A 3 -12.38 -50.75 16.65
C VAL A 3 -11.92 -49.89 15.46
N LEU A 4 -10.61 -49.68 15.47
CA LEU A 4 -9.76 -49.00 14.50
C LEU A 4 -9.04 -50.13 13.75
N PHE A 5 -8.75 -50.01 12.45
CA PHE A 5 -7.45 -50.30 11.83
C PHE A 5 -7.53 -50.31 10.29
N VAL A 6 -6.65 -49.46 9.74
CA VAL A 6 -6.22 -49.29 8.35
C VAL A 6 -5.37 -50.49 7.91
N LEU A 7 -5.38 -50.84 6.61
CA LEU A 7 -4.24 -51.24 5.75
C LEU A 7 -4.80 -51.66 4.36
N PHE A 8 -4.62 -50.89 3.28
CA PHE A 8 -3.49 -50.78 2.34
C PHE A 8 -3.52 -51.78 1.16
N ALA A 9 -3.15 -51.24 -0.01
CA ALA A 9 -2.73 -51.90 -1.26
C ALA A 9 -3.79 -52.13 -2.36
N LEU A 10 -3.84 -51.20 -3.32
CA LEU A 10 -3.72 -51.57 -4.74
C LEU A 10 -3.07 -50.43 -5.52
N VAL A 11 -1.78 -50.62 -5.80
CA VAL A 11 -1.04 -49.87 -6.82
C VAL A 11 -1.57 -50.34 -8.18
N ALA A 12 -2.21 -49.45 -8.93
CA ALA A 12 -2.44 -49.63 -10.35
C ALA A 12 -1.62 -48.56 -11.09
N ALA A 13 -0.47 -48.98 -11.60
CA ALA A 13 0.22 -48.25 -12.65
C ALA A 13 -0.59 -48.40 -13.93
N ALA A 14 -1.03 -47.30 -14.52
CA ALA A 14 -1.50 -47.26 -15.90
C ALA A 14 -1.22 -45.87 -16.49
N SER A 15 -0.13 -45.82 -17.24
CA SER A 15 0.10 -45.03 -18.46
C SER A 15 -0.45 -43.60 -18.53
N ALA A 16 0.52 -42.68 -18.49
CA ALA A 16 0.61 -41.45 -19.28
C ALA A 16 -0.48 -41.23 -20.33
N SER A 17 -1.19 -40.13 -20.18
CA SER A 17 -1.80 -39.40 -21.28
C SER A 17 -1.58 -37.90 -21.02
N ASP A 18 -0.65 -37.36 -21.79
CA ASP A 18 -0.57 -35.98 -22.27
C ASP A 18 -0.61 -34.86 -21.20
N LEU A 19 0.59 -34.49 -20.72
CA LEU A 19 0.81 -33.16 -20.18
C LEU A 19 0.66 -32.18 -21.35
N GLY A 20 -0.54 -31.60 -21.45
CA GLY A 20 -0.84 -30.53 -22.39
C GLY A 20 0.30 -29.51 -22.43
N GLN A 21 0.92 -29.48 -23.60
CA GLN A 21 1.95 -28.56 -24.03
C GLN A 21 1.36 -27.15 -24.08
N TYR A 22 1.44 -26.40 -22.98
CA TYR A 22 1.26 -24.94 -23.00
C TYR A 22 2.60 -24.30 -23.34
N GLY A 23 2.98 -24.40 -24.61
CA GLY A 23 3.91 -23.47 -25.24
C GLY A 23 3.07 -22.55 -26.10
N ASP A 24 2.68 -21.39 -25.57
CA ASP A 24 2.46 -20.26 -26.47
C ASP A 24 3.86 -19.85 -26.93
N GLU A 25 4.24 -20.31 -28.13
CA GLU A 25 5.27 -19.67 -28.91
C GLU A 25 4.72 -18.28 -29.28
N GLN A 26 4.92 -17.31 -28.39
CA GLN A 26 4.81 -15.92 -28.80
C GLN A 26 6.01 -15.66 -29.70
N GLU A 27 5.78 -15.65 -31.01
CA GLU A 27 6.69 -15.01 -31.96
C GLU A 27 6.95 -13.59 -31.43
N HIS A 28 8.17 -13.33 -30.97
CA HIS A 28 8.64 -11.97 -30.75
C HIS A 28 8.61 -11.30 -32.13
N GLN A 29 7.57 -10.52 -32.40
CA GLN A 29 7.62 -9.56 -33.47
C GLN A 29 8.70 -8.55 -33.10
N ASP A 30 9.74 -8.46 -33.93
CA ASP A 30 10.69 -7.35 -33.87
C ASP A 30 9.86 -6.06 -34.07
N VAL A 31 9.56 -5.37 -32.97
CA VAL A 31 8.86 -4.08 -33.03
C VAL A 31 9.89 -3.07 -33.50
N GLU A 32 9.82 -2.68 -34.77
CA GLU A 32 10.67 -1.64 -35.33
C GLU A 32 10.30 -0.30 -34.67
N HIS A 33 11.17 0.21 -33.79
CA HIS A 33 10.97 1.49 -33.12
C HIS A 33 11.38 2.63 -34.05
N THR A 34 10.46 3.56 -34.32
CA THR A 34 10.80 4.77 -35.07
C THR A 34 11.29 5.85 -34.09
N PRO A 35 12.48 6.45 -34.30
CA PRO A 35 13.00 7.49 -33.43
C PRO A 35 12.04 8.67 -33.35
N TYR A 36 11.90 9.21 -32.16
CA TYR A 36 11.09 10.40 -31.91
C TYR A 36 11.82 11.33 -30.97
N GLU A 37 11.54 12.63 -31.11
CA GLU A 37 12.02 13.65 -30.18
C GLU A 37 10.90 14.68 -30.03
N PHE A 38 10.55 15.00 -28.78
CA PHE A 38 9.63 16.09 -28.49
C PHE A 38 10.05 16.86 -27.26
N SER A 39 9.76 18.16 -27.26
CA SER A 39 9.86 18.99 -26.07
C SER A 39 8.71 19.98 -26.03
N TYR A 40 8.19 20.22 -24.83
CA TYR A 40 7.21 21.27 -24.59
C TYR A 40 7.40 21.89 -23.22
N ALA A 41 7.11 23.18 -23.11
CA ALA A 41 7.19 23.93 -21.87
C ALA A 41 6.03 24.92 -21.80
N VAL A 42 5.59 25.19 -20.57
CA VAL A 42 4.61 26.23 -20.26
C VAL A 42 5.35 27.33 -19.51
N GLU A 43 5.39 28.51 -20.11
CA GLU A 43 5.97 29.72 -19.52
C GLU A 43 4.85 30.61 -19.00
N ASP A 44 4.47 30.40 -17.74
CA ASP A 44 3.54 31.28 -17.00
C ASP A 44 4.23 31.79 -15.72
N ASP A 45 3.86 32.97 -15.23
CA ASP A 45 4.48 33.60 -14.04
C ASP A 45 4.40 32.74 -12.76
N ASP A 46 3.42 31.83 -12.68
CA ASP A 46 3.09 31.05 -11.48
C ASP A 46 3.39 29.54 -11.60
N THR A 47 3.68 29.02 -12.79
CA THR A 47 3.88 27.58 -13.02
C THR A 47 5.06 27.29 -13.92
N VAL A 48 6.04 26.56 -13.40
CA VAL A 48 7.10 25.96 -14.20
C VAL A 48 6.71 24.51 -14.50
N PHE A 49 6.38 24.27 -15.77
CA PHE A 49 6.19 22.92 -16.31
C PHE A 49 7.00 22.80 -17.59
N SER A 50 7.90 21.82 -17.65
CA SER A 50 8.59 21.45 -18.88
C SER A 50 8.75 19.95 -18.99
N GLN A 51 8.70 19.44 -20.21
CA GLN A 51 9.01 18.05 -20.52
C GLN A 51 9.78 17.97 -21.83
N SER A 52 10.81 17.12 -21.85
CA SER A 52 11.55 16.75 -23.05
C SER A 52 11.77 15.24 -23.03
N GLU A 53 11.58 14.57 -24.16
CA GLU A 53 11.78 13.13 -24.29
C GLU A 53 12.22 12.79 -25.72
N GLN A 54 13.14 11.85 -25.84
CA GLN A 54 13.65 11.32 -27.09
C GLN A 54 13.67 9.79 -26.99
N GLY A 55 13.31 9.12 -28.09
CA GLY A 55 13.41 7.68 -28.26
C GLY A 55 14.25 7.34 -29.50
N ASP A 56 15.07 6.30 -29.43
CA ASP A 56 15.91 5.84 -30.54
C ASP A 56 15.34 4.62 -31.29
N GLU A 57 16.08 4.12 -32.29
CA GLU A 57 15.72 2.97 -33.13
C GLU A 57 15.80 1.64 -32.36
N GLU A 58 16.57 1.62 -31.27
CA GLU A 58 16.75 0.44 -30.42
C GLU A 58 15.59 0.30 -29.43
N GLY A 59 14.84 1.39 -29.21
CA GLY A 59 13.70 1.50 -28.29
C GLY A 59 14.08 2.10 -26.93
N ASP A 60 15.29 2.63 -26.81
CA ASP A 60 15.74 3.37 -25.64
C ASP A 60 15.09 4.76 -25.64
N VAL A 61 14.51 5.13 -24.50
CA VAL A 61 13.81 6.39 -24.27
C VAL A 61 14.48 7.14 -23.12
N GLU A 62 14.90 8.37 -23.37
CA GLU A 62 15.47 9.29 -22.40
C GLU A 62 14.68 10.59 -22.36
N GLY A 63 14.55 11.19 -21.18
CA GLY A 63 13.85 12.46 -21.05
C GLY A 63 13.98 13.11 -19.69
N GLU A 64 13.35 14.27 -19.54
CA GLU A 64 13.24 15.00 -18.29
C GLU A 64 11.85 15.62 -18.19
N TYR A 65 11.28 15.66 -17.00
CA TYR A 65 10.14 16.50 -16.69
C TYR A 65 10.40 17.33 -15.43
N ALA A 66 9.96 18.59 -15.46
CA ALA A 66 10.06 19.53 -14.35
C ALA A 66 8.67 20.04 -13.94
N VAL A 67 8.37 20.05 -12.63
CA VAL A 67 7.09 20.53 -12.08
C VAL A 67 7.33 21.34 -10.80
N ASN A 68 6.52 22.38 -10.59
CA ASN A 68 6.44 23.12 -9.33
C ASN A 68 5.81 22.29 -8.20
N LEU A 69 6.49 22.23 -7.05
CA LEU A 69 5.93 21.66 -5.82
C LEU A 69 5.12 22.69 -5.04
N PRO A 70 4.18 22.24 -4.18
CA PRO A 70 3.38 23.13 -3.32
C PRO A 70 4.20 23.98 -2.33
N ASP A 71 5.48 23.65 -2.14
CA ASP A 71 6.41 24.39 -1.28
C ASP A 71 7.23 25.45 -2.04
N GLY A 72 6.93 25.67 -3.33
CA GLY A 72 7.58 26.67 -4.18
C GLY A 72 8.89 26.21 -4.83
N ARG A 73 9.30 24.95 -4.67
CA ARG A 73 10.51 24.41 -5.32
C ARG A 73 10.17 23.75 -6.66
N VAL A 74 11.13 23.76 -7.58
CA VAL A 74 11.04 22.99 -8.84
C VAL A 74 11.65 21.61 -8.61
N GLN A 75 10.94 20.55 -9.00
CA GLN A 75 11.50 19.20 -9.08
C GLN A 75 11.69 18.80 -10.53
N THR A 76 12.95 18.57 -10.90
CA THR A 76 13.37 17.90 -12.12
C THR A 76 13.43 16.39 -11.88
N LYS A 77 12.87 15.62 -12.80
CA LYS A 77 12.97 14.16 -12.83
C LYS A 77 13.40 13.70 -14.20
N LEU A 78 14.45 12.88 -14.23
CA LEU A 78 14.94 12.23 -15.43
C LEU A 78 14.13 10.95 -15.70
N LEU A 79 13.67 10.79 -16.94
CA LEU A 79 13.15 9.56 -17.51
C LEU A 79 14.30 8.84 -18.24
N GLY A 80 14.38 7.53 -18.04
CA GLY A 80 15.30 6.65 -18.75
C GLY A 80 14.71 5.26 -18.74
N MET A 81 14.43 4.72 -19.92
CA MET A 81 13.96 3.35 -20.16
C MET A 81 14.77 2.82 -21.33
N THR A 82 15.58 1.79 -21.14
CA THR A 82 16.23 1.15 -22.28
C THR A 82 15.31 0.06 -22.82
N ALA A 83 15.24 -0.16 -24.13
CA ALA A 83 14.46 -1.25 -24.74
C ALA A 83 14.93 -2.62 -24.25
N HIS A 84 16.23 -2.71 -23.92
CA HIS A 84 16.83 -3.86 -23.25
C HIS A 84 16.49 -3.97 -21.74
N ASP A 85 15.66 -3.08 -21.18
CA ASP A 85 15.19 -3.13 -19.78
C ASP A 85 14.00 -4.10 -19.60
N GLU A 86 14.00 -5.23 -20.31
CA GLU A 86 13.19 -6.40 -19.95
C GLU A 86 13.63 -7.03 -18.62
N PHE A 87 14.66 -6.49 -17.95
CA PHE A 87 15.08 -6.95 -16.63
C PHE A 87 15.30 -5.83 -15.62
N ARG A 88 14.21 -5.15 -15.27
CA ARG A 88 13.93 -4.79 -13.87
C ARG A 88 13.70 -6.02 -12.94
N ASN A 89 14.28 -7.16 -13.31
CA ASN A 89 14.43 -8.38 -12.55
C ASN A 89 15.89 -8.87 -12.57
N HIS A 90 16.86 -7.99 -12.35
CA HIS A 90 18.11 -8.42 -11.73
C HIS A 90 17.91 -8.67 -10.21
N ARG A 91 16.96 -9.57 -9.91
CA ARG A 91 16.96 -10.35 -8.67
C ARG A 91 17.91 -11.54 -8.76
N ASP A 92 18.48 -11.81 -9.95
CA ASP A 92 19.14 -13.10 -10.22
C ASP A 92 20.66 -13.07 -10.50
N THR A 93 21.37 -11.93 -10.54
CA THR A 93 22.82 -11.94 -10.22
C THR A 93 23.02 -11.86 -8.73
N CYS A 94 22.60 -12.93 -8.11
CA CYS A 94 22.70 -13.09 -6.69
C CYS A 94 23.91 -14.03 -6.51
N PRO A 95 25.06 -13.53 -5.98
CA PRO A 95 26.27 -14.34 -5.90
C PRO A 95 25.97 -15.53 -4.99
N GLU A 96 26.10 -16.74 -5.52
CA GLU A 96 25.62 -18.03 -4.97
C GLU A 96 26.30 -18.47 -3.66
N MET A 97 26.67 -17.58 -2.74
CA MET A 97 27.17 -17.95 -1.41
C MET A 97 26.74 -17.04 -0.24
N ARG A 98 25.90 -16.00 -0.43
CA ARG A 98 25.44 -15.12 0.69
C ARG A 98 23.94 -14.80 0.74
N LEU A 99 23.15 -15.46 -0.09
CA LEU A 99 21.75 -15.15 -0.35
C LEU A 99 20.74 -15.63 0.69
N PRO A 100 20.88 -16.82 1.32
CA PRO A 100 19.90 -17.25 2.30
C PRO A 100 19.85 -16.29 3.49
N VAL A 101 21.00 -15.79 3.96
CA VAL A 101 21.09 -14.92 5.15
C VAL A 101 20.56 -13.51 4.91
N LEU A 102 20.81 -12.92 3.73
CA LEU A 102 20.30 -11.60 3.34
C LEU A 102 18.78 -11.63 3.05
N GLY A 103 18.29 -12.72 2.44
CA GLY A 103 16.85 -12.95 2.25
C GLY A 103 16.09 -13.12 3.56
N GLU A 104 16.63 -13.96 4.47
CA GLU A 104 16.11 -14.14 5.83
C GLU A 104 16.02 -12.81 6.58
N SER A 105 17.10 -12.02 6.55
CA SER A 105 17.18 -10.71 7.20
C SER A 105 16.16 -9.70 6.64
N ARG A 106 15.87 -9.74 5.33
CA ARG A 106 14.84 -8.90 4.70
C ARG A 106 13.42 -9.32 5.10
N ARG A 107 13.14 -10.63 5.15
CA ARG A 107 11.84 -11.17 5.60
C ARG A 107 11.58 -10.83 7.07
N GLN A 108 12.59 -10.96 7.92
CA GLN A 108 12.51 -10.59 9.34
C GLN A 108 12.16 -9.11 9.53
N LYS A 109 12.87 -8.21 8.83
CA LYS A 109 12.60 -6.76 8.90
C LYS A 109 11.19 -6.39 8.41
N ASN A 110 10.72 -7.02 7.34
CA ASN A 110 9.37 -6.78 6.84
C ASN A 110 8.30 -7.31 7.81
N ASN A 111 8.50 -8.51 8.38
CA ASN A 111 7.61 -9.07 9.38
C ASN A 111 7.57 -8.20 10.65
N GLU A 112 8.72 -7.69 11.09
CA GLU A 112 8.81 -6.76 12.22
C GLU A 112 8.10 -5.43 11.93
N ALA A 113 8.30 -4.86 10.74
CA ALA A 113 7.60 -3.65 10.30
C ALA A 113 6.07 -3.87 10.23
N ALA A 114 5.63 -5.01 9.69
CA ALA A 114 4.21 -5.36 9.62
C ALA A 114 3.60 -5.54 11.02
N LYS A 115 4.33 -6.17 11.95
CA LYS A 115 3.91 -6.28 13.35
C LYS A 115 3.80 -4.91 14.00
N ARG A 116 4.85 -4.08 13.90
CA ARG A 116 4.86 -2.71 14.45
C ARG A 116 3.72 -1.86 13.89
N SER A 117 3.42 -1.97 12.60
CA SER A 117 2.29 -1.28 11.97
C SER A 117 0.95 -1.72 12.55
N ARG A 118 0.73 -3.04 12.72
CA ARG A 118 -0.47 -3.58 13.35
C ARG A 118 -0.63 -3.12 14.79
N ASP A 119 0.44 -3.15 15.57
CA ASP A 119 0.42 -2.72 16.98
C ASP A 119 0.17 -1.22 17.11
N ALA A 120 0.75 -0.40 16.24
CA ALA A 120 0.48 1.04 16.19
C ALA A 120 -0.98 1.35 15.84
N ARG A 121 -1.57 0.59 14.90
CA ARG A 121 -3.00 0.73 14.56
C ARG A 121 -3.89 0.35 15.73
N ARG A 122 -3.62 -0.81 16.37
CA ARG A 122 -4.35 -1.26 17.56
C ARG A 122 -4.26 -0.25 18.70
N ALA A 123 -3.07 0.26 19.02
CA ALA A 123 -2.90 1.27 20.07
C ALA A 123 -3.69 2.55 19.77
N LYS A 124 -3.78 2.96 18.50
CA LYS A 124 -4.61 4.10 18.09
C LYS A 124 -6.11 3.81 18.28
N GLU A 125 -6.56 2.63 17.87
CA GLU A 125 -7.95 2.17 18.04
C GLU A 125 -8.32 2.08 19.54
N ASP A 126 -7.48 1.46 20.36
CA ASP A 126 -7.65 1.36 21.83
C ASP A 126 -7.70 2.74 22.48
N GLY A 127 -6.82 3.66 22.05
CA GLY A 127 -6.84 5.05 22.52
C GLY A 127 -8.12 5.80 22.15
N VAL A 128 -8.71 5.51 20.99
CA VAL A 128 -10.04 6.05 20.63
C VAL A 128 -11.11 5.45 21.52
N ALA A 129 -11.11 4.13 21.72
CA ALA A 129 -12.11 3.44 22.54
C ALA A 129 -12.14 3.96 23.99
N VAL A 130 -10.97 4.13 24.61
CA VAL A 130 -10.86 4.69 25.97
C VAL A 130 -11.40 6.11 26.04
N ARG A 131 -11.06 6.97 25.06
CA ARG A 131 -11.58 8.35 25.02
C ARG A 131 -13.10 8.39 24.86
N CYS A 132 -13.67 7.57 23.98
CA CYS A 132 -15.12 7.46 23.82
C CYS A 132 -15.80 7.05 25.13
N ALA A 133 -15.29 6.03 25.81
CA ALA A 133 -15.85 5.58 27.10
C ALA A 133 -15.81 6.67 28.18
N LEU A 134 -14.72 7.44 28.27
CA LEU A 134 -14.61 8.55 29.21
C LEU A 134 -15.60 9.67 28.89
N LEU A 135 -15.70 10.08 27.62
CA LEU A 135 -16.65 11.11 27.19
C LEU A 135 -18.10 10.68 27.38
N GLU A 136 -18.42 9.41 27.20
CA GLU A 136 -19.75 8.87 27.46
C GLU A 136 -20.10 8.92 28.96
N ALA A 137 -19.17 8.52 29.83
CA ALA A 137 -19.33 8.61 31.28
C ALA A 137 -19.51 10.06 31.75
N GLU A 138 -18.71 10.99 31.23
CA GLU A 138 -18.82 12.42 31.55
C GLU A 138 -20.15 13.01 31.06
N ASN A 139 -20.59 12.67 29.85
CA ASN A 139 -21.90 13.08 29.35
C ASN A 139 -23.04 12.60 30.24
N VAL A 140 -22.97 11.38 30.75
CA VAL A 140 -23.96 10.85 31.70
C VAL A 140 -23.93 11.66 33.00
N GLN A 141 -22.76 11.94 33.55
CA GLN A 141 -22.60 12.73 34.77
C GLN A 141 -23.18 14.15 34.61
N LEU A 142 -22.84 14.84 33.53
CA LEU A 142 -23.34 16.20 33.24
C LEU A 142 -24.87 16.21 33.06
N ARG A 143 -25.43 15.17 32.43
CA ARG A 143 -26.89 15.02 32.31
C ARG A 143 -27.57 14.85 33.66
N LEU A 144 -26.98 14.08 34.57
CA LEU A 144 -27.50 13.90 35.93
C LEU A 144 -27.44 15.20 36.73
N GLU A 145 -26.33 15.94 36.65
CA GLU A 145 -26.17 17.23 37.33
C GLU A 145 -27.17 18.27 36.79
N MET A 146 -27.34 18.35 35.47
CA MET A 146 -28.34 19.20 34.84
C MET A 146 -29.76 18.83 35.27
N ALA A 147 -30.07 17.54 35.41
CA ALA A 147 -31.37 17.10 35.91
C ALA A 147 -31.58 17.53 37.37
N TRP A 148 -30.56 17.38 38.22
CA TRP A 148 -30.62 17.80 39.61
C TRP A 148 -30.83 19.31 39.76
N LEU A 149 -30.04 20.12 39.05
CA LEU A 149 -30.17 21.58 39.04
C LEU A 149 -31.53 22.04 38.49
N LYS A 150 -32.04 21.38 37.44
CA LYS A 150 -33.39 21.65 36.91
C LYS A 150 -34.48 21.34 37.93
N ASN A 151 -34.36 20.26 38.70
CA ASN A 151 -35.31 19.92 39.74
C ASN A 151 -35.26 20.97 40.88
N GLU A 152 -34.05 21.35 41.32
CA GLU A 152 -33.91 22.34 42.38
C GLU A 152 -34.44 23.72 41.96
N THR A 153 -34.14 24.15 40.73
CA THR A 153 -34.72 25.40 40.19
C THR A 153 -36.24 25.32 40.06
N ALA A 154 -36.82 24.17 39.68
CA ALA A 154 -38.26 23.99 39.66
C ALA A 154 -38.86 24.07 41.08
N ARG A 155 -38.23 23.44 42.06
CA ARG A 155 -38.62 23.48 43.47
C ARG A 155 -38.60 24.90 44.02
N LEU A 156 -37.50 25.63 43.80
CA LEU A 156 -37.36 27.02 44.24
C LEU A 156 -38.36 27.94 43.55
N LYS A 157 -38.59 27.76 42.24
CA LYS A 157 -39.65 28.48 41.51
C LYS A 157 -41.02 28.19 42.10
N TYR A 158 -41.33 26.93 42.40
CA TYR A 158 -42.58 26.58 43.04
C TYR A 158 -42.73 27.33 44.37
N VAL A 159 -41.73 27.32 45.24
CA VAL A 159 -41.76 28.05 46.53
C VAL A 159 -41.97 29.56 46.33
N LEU A 160 -41.29 30.18 45.35
CA LEU A 160 -41.40 31.62 45.09
C LEU A 160 -42.73 32.04 44.46
N TYR A 161 -43.33 31.19 43.63
CA TYR A 161 -44.55 31.50 42.86
C TYR A 161 -45.81 30.81 43.41
N SER A 162 -45.73 30.09 44.53
CA SER A 162 -46.88 29.45 45.20
C SER A 162 -47.47 30.29 46.35
N THR A 163 -46.90 31.47 46.60
CA THR A 163 -47.45 32.55 47.43
C THR A 163 -48.05 33.63 46.56
#